data_AF-A0A7C5PUC6-F1
#
_entry.id   AF-A0A7C5PUC6-F1
#
_cell.length_a   1.000
_cell.length_b   1.000
_cell.length_c   1.000
_cell.angle_alpha   90.00
_cell.angle_beta   90.00
_cell.angle_gamma   90.00
#
_symmetry.space_group_name_H-M   'P 1'
#
loop_
_entity.id
_entity.type
_entity.pdbx_description
1 polymer ?
#
loop_
_entity_poly.entity_id
_entity_poly.type
_entity_poly.pdbx_seq_one_letter_code
_entity_poly.pdbx_strand_id
1 'polypeptide(L)'
;MALQNRVTAFGDIIAHPARGQMMGNRGGRLHDCCQTLGARRWASAAWIICVLEFKCRHRQIMAANSYTELFFLDEVTALAAGHRPCFECRRKAANDFAGKWGQSRGLDARARAGDMDAILHRQR
;
A
#
# COMPACT_ATOMS: atom_id res chain seq x y z
N MET A 1 -2.75 -11.79 20.23
CA MET A 1 -3.77 -11.22 19.33
C MET A 1 -3.09 -10.76 18.05
N ALA A 2 -3.78 -10.76 16.91
CA ALA A 2 -3.23 -10.25 15.65
C ALA A 2 -3.18 -8.71 15.70
N LEU A 3 -2.13 -8.12 15.10
CA LEU A 3 -2.02 -6.66 14.95
C LEU A 3 -3.11 -6.12 14.02
N GLN A 4 -3.56 -4.88 14.26
CA GLN A 4 -4.50 -4.18 13.39
C GLN A 4 -3.77 -3.58 12.18
N ASN A 5 -3.42 -4.43 11.22
CA ASN A 5 -2.68 -4.04 10.03
C ASN A 5 -3.07 -4.85 8.77
N ARG A 6 -4.27 -5.43 8.75
CA ARG A 6 -4.85 -6.06 7.55
C ARG A 6 -5.80 -5.10 6.87
N VAL A 7 -5.70 -4.97 5.55
CA VAL A 7 -6.51 -4.02 4.80
C VAL A 7 -7.55 -4.77 3.99
N THR A 8 -8.82 -4.39 4.16
CA THR A 8 -9.94 -4.90 3.36
C THR A 8 -9.95 -4.27 1.96
N ALA A 9 -10.73 -4.82 1.03
CA ALA A 9 -10.89 -4.22 -0.30
C ALA A 9 -11.51 -2.81 -0.25
N PHE A 10 -12.24 -2.48 0.83
CA PHE A 10 -12.82 -1.15 1.08
C PHE A 10 -11.85 -0.19 1.76
N GLY A 11 -10.67 -0.67 2.19
CA GLY A 11 -9.64 0.16 2.80
C GLY A 11 -9.70 0.24 4.33
N ASP A 12 -10.55 -0.55 4.99
CA ASP A 12 -10.55 -0.66 6.44
C ASP A 12 -9.31 -1.40 6.94
N ILE A 13 -8.76 -0.95 8.06
CA ILE A 13 -7.62 -1.60 8.70
C ILE A 13 -8.16 -2.41 9.89
N ILE A 14 -8.07 -3.73 9.81
CA ILE A 14 -8.64 -4.68 10.79
C ILE A 14 -7.55 -5.54 11.42
N ALA A 15 -7.84 -6.06 12.62
CA ALA A 15 -7.05 -7.10 13.26
C ALA A 15 -7.55 -8.46 12.77
N HIS A 16 -6.72 -9.19 12.03
CA HIS A 16 -7.09 -10.49 11.47
C HIS A 16 -5.86 -11.40 11.35
N PRO A 17 -5.96 -12.72 11.68
CA PRO A 17 -4.81 -13.61 11.75
C PRO A 17 -4.21 -14.00 10.39
N ALA A 18 -4.93 -13.80 9.28
CA ALA A 18 -4.43 -14.10 7.94
C ALA A 18 -3.06 -13.43 7.70
N ARG A 19 -2.10 -14.14 7.12
CA ARG A 19 -0.77 -13.58 6.84
C ARG A 19 -0.79 -12.51 5.74
N GLY A 20 -1.65 -12.70 4.73
CA GLY A 20 -1.65 -11.90 3.51
C GLY A 20 -0.57 -12.36 2.54
N GLN A 21 -0.81 -12.17 1.24
CA GLN A 21 0.16 -12.50 0.17
C GLN A 21 0.98 -11.28 -0.25
N MET A 22 0.55 -10.07 0.13
CA MET A 22 1.17 -8.82 -0.24
C MET A 22 1.30 -7.90 0.97
N MET A 23 2.28 -7.00 0.92
CA MET A 23 2.48 -5.95 1.92
C MET A 23 2.30 -4.59 1.26
N GLY A 24 2.17 -3.53 2.03
CA GLY A 24 2.20 -2.16 1.54
C GLY A 24 2.22 -1.15 2.68
N ASN A 25 1.95 0.09 2.35
CA ASN A 25 1.78 1.14 3.33
C ASN A 25 0.88 2.26 2.79
N ARG A 26 0.47 3.13 3.70
CA ARG A 26 -0.19 4.40 3.39
C ARG A 26 0.70 5.59 3.71
N GLY A 27 1.95 5.53 3.24
CA GLY A 27 2.86 6.68 3.23
C GLY A 27 3.63 6.99 4.52
N GLY A 28 3.43 6.27 5.63
CA GLY A 28 4.15 6.56 6.86
C GLY A 28 3.64 5.81 8.10
N ARG A 29 3.99 6.32 9.28
CA ARG A 29 3.64 5.72 10.58
C ARG A 29 2.22 6.10 10.98
N LEU A 30 1.39 5.08 11.23
CA LEU A 30 0.01 5.15 11.70
C LEU A 30 -0.16 4.53 13.10
N HIS A 31 0.90 3.92 13.64
CA HIS A 31 0.92 3.28 14.95
C HIS A 31 1.66 4.09 16.01
N ASP A 32 1.37 3.78 17.26
CA ASP A 32 2.11 4.26 18.44
C ASP A 32 3.26 3.31 18.83
N CYS A 33 4.02 3.66 19.87
CA CYS A 33 5.13 2.84 20.37
C CYS A 33 4.72 1.44 20.87
N CYS A 34 3.43 1.22 21.12
CA CYS A 34 2.86 -0.05 21.58
C CYS A 34 2.29 -0.89 20.43
N GLN A 35 2.60 -0.56 19.17
CA GLN A 35 2.07 -1.21 17.97
C GLN A 35 0.54 -1.14 17.86
N THR A 36 -0.07 -0.12 18.47
CA THR A 36 -1.50 0.14 18.35
C THR A 36 -1.75 1.12 17.22
N LEU A 37 -2.72 0.82 16.35
CA LEU A 37 -3.11 1.72 15.27
C LEU A 37 -3.82 2.95 15.87
N GLY A 38 -3.32 4.15 15.56
CA GLY A 38 -3.93 5.40 15.99
C GLY A 38 -5.17 5.78 15.17
N ALA A 39 -5.70 7.00 15.36
CA ALA A 39 -6.84 7.51 14.60
C ALA A 39 -6.52 7.80 13.12
N ARG A 40 -5.25 8.07 12.80
CA ARG A 40 -4.80 8.36 11.43
C ARG A 40 -4.95 7.12 10.54
N ARG A 41 -5.47 7.29 9.32
CA ARG A 41 -5.65 6.19 8.35
C ARG A 41 -4.67 6.23 7.19
N TRP A 42 -3.91 7.31 7.00
CA TRP A 42 -2.84 7.46 6.02
C TRP A 42 -1.91 8.61 6.39
N ALA A 43 -0.63 8.52 6.02
CA ALA A 43 0.37 9.57 6.22
C ALA A 43 0.58 10.46 4.99
N SER A 44 0.35 9.93 3.80
CA SER A 44 0.39 10.66 2.53
C SER A 44 -0.58 10.00 1.53
N ALA A 45 -0.68 10.55 0.31
CA ALA A 45 -1.43 9.95 -0.80
C ALA A 45 -0.67 8.80 -1.49
N ALA A 46 0.62 8.60 -1.19
CA ALA A 46 1.45 7.59 -1.83
C ALA A 46 1.18 6.19 -1.23
N TRP A 47 0.03 5.61 -1.56
CA TRP A 47 -0.39 4.30 -1.10
C TRP A 47 0.13 3.24 -2.04
N ILE A 48 1.01 2.38 -1.52
CA ILE A 48 1.73 1.42 -2.35
C ILE A 48 1.51 -0.02 -1.89
N ILE A 49 1.43 -0.93 -2.86
CA ILE A 49 1.52 -2.37 -2.66
C ILE A 49 2.92 -2.88 -3.09
N CYS A 50 3.51 -3.68 -2.22
CA CYS A 50 4.84 -4.27 -2.27
C CYS A 50 4.76 -5.81 -2.22
N VAL A 51 5.83 -6.47 -2.64
CA VAL A 51 6.03 -7.91 -2.34
C VAL A 51 6.47 -8.09 -0.89
N LEU A 52 6.27 -9.31 -0.36
CA LEU A 52 6.69 -9.68 0.99
C LEU A 52 8.22 -9.79 1.10
N GLU A 53 8.86 -10.33 0.06
CA GLU A 53 10.30 -10.60 0.03
C GLU A 53 10.97 -9.80 -1.08
N PHE A 54 11.95 -8.97 -0.71
CA PHE A 54 12.72 -8.17 -1.66
C PHE A 54 14.12 -7.91 -1.13
N LYS A 55 15.14 -8.29 -1.91
CA LYS A 55 16.57 -8.06 -1.60
C LYS A 55 16.97 -8.54 -0.18
N CYS A 56 16.44 -9.67 0.27
CA CYS A 56 16.69 -10.23 1.61
C CYS A 56 16.46 -9.23 2.77
N ARG A 57 15.58 -8.24 2.57
CA ARG A 57 15.28 -7.24 3.59
C ARG A 57 14.39 -7.85 4.66
N HIS A 58 14.84 -7.75 5.91
CA HIS A 58 14.06 -8.12 7.09
C HIS A 58 13.60 -6.85 7.80
N ARG A 59 12.38 -6.86 8.34
CA ARG A 59 11.78 -5.73 9.05
C ARG A 59 11.08 -6.21 10.31
N GLN A 60 11.23 -5.44 11.38
CA GLN A 60 10.33 -5.54 12.51
C GLN A 60 9.04 -4.78 12.16
N ILE A 61 7.91 -5.48 12.23
CA ILE A 61 6.59 -4.89 11.95
C ILE A 61 6.29 -3.81 12.98
N MET A 62 5.80 -2.66 12.52
CA MET A 62 5.38 -1.53 13.36
C MET A 62 6.46 -1.09 14.34
N ALA A 63 7.71 -1.02 13.87
CA ALA A 63 8.82 -0.46 14.64
C ALA A 63 8.68 1.06 14.81
N ALA A 64 9.09 1.58 15.97
CA ALA A 64 8.88 2.97 16.37
C ALA A 64 9.31 4.02 15.32
N ASN A 65 10.39 3.78 14.57
CA ASN A 65 10.91 4.69 13.54
C ASN A 65 10.65 4.20 12.10
N SER A 66 9.61 3.39 11.89
CA SER A 66 9.20 2.87 10.58
C SER A 66 7.79 3.35 10.19
N TYR A 67 7.46 3.20 8.92
CA TYR A 67 6.07 3.27 8.48
C TYR A 67 5.27 2.08 9.03
N THR A 68 3.94 2.15 8.96
CA THR A 68 3.09 1.00 9.30
C THR A 68 3.02 0.04 8.12
N GLU A 69 3.57 -1.15 8.28
CA GLU A 69 3.41 -2.25 7.34
C GLU A 69 1.95 -2.72 7.36
N LEU A 70 1.30 -2.60 6.21
CA LEU A 70 -0.05 -3.09 5.96
C LEU A 70 0.01 -4.36 5.13
N PHE A 71 -0.90 -5.29 5.36
CA PHE A 71 -0.93 -6.57 4.66
C PHE A 71 -2.29 -6.79 4.00
N PHE A 72 -2.25 -7.38 2.81
CA PHE A 72 -3.41 -7.61 1.95
C PHE A 72 -3.55 -9.10 1.69
N LEU A 73 -4.80 -9.57 1.57
CA LEU A 73 -5.08 -10.96 1.22
C LEU A 73 -4.37 -11.35 -0.09
N ASP A 74 -4.47 -10.48 -1.08
CA ASP A 74 -3.88 -10.61 -2.41
C ASP A 74 -3.67 -9.23 -3.05
N GLU A 75 -3.17 -9.21 -4.29
CA GLU A 75 -3.01 -7.97 -5.06
C GLU A 75 -4.35 -7.28 -5.33
N VAL A 76 -5.39 -8.03 -5.68
CA VAL A 76 -6.71 -7.48 -6.06
C VAL A 76 -7.28 -6.65 -4.92
N THR A 77 -7.19 -7.17 -3.69
CA THR A 77 -7.60 -6.49 -2.46
C THR A 77 -6.88 -5.15 -2.28
N ALA A 78 -5.57 -5.10 -2.55
CA ALA A 78 -4.79 -3.88 -2.39
C ALA A 78 -5.11 -2.83 -3.46
N LEU A 79 -5.25 -3.25 -4.72
CA LEU A 79 -5.66 -2.36 -5.81
C LEU A 79 -7.06 -1.81 -5.56
N ALA A 80 -8.00 -2.66 -5.11
CA ALA A 80 -9.33 -2.24 -4.69
C ALA A 80 -9.27 -1.28 -3.50
N ALA A 81 -8.36 -1.47 -2.55
CA ALA A 81 -8.12 -0.53 -1.44
C ALA A 81 -7.41 0.78 -1.86
N GLY A 82 -7.17 1.00 -3.16
CA GLY A 82 -6.61 2.24 -3.71
C GLY A 82 -5.08 2.30 -3.73
N HIS A 83 -4.38 1.18 -3.54
CA HIS A 83 -2.92 1.14 -3.59
C HIS A 83 -2.45 0.89 -5.02
N ARG A 84 -1.40 1.60 -5.46
CA ARG A 84 -0.72 1.29 -6.73
C ARG A 84 0.53 0.42 -6.51
N PRO A 85 0.98 -0.35 -7.51
CA PRO A 85 2.21 -1.11 -7.37
C PRO A 85 3.43 -0.21 -7.07
N CYS A 86 4.27 -0.67 -6.15
CA CYS A 86 5.49 0.02 -5.74
C CYS A 86 6.53 0.01 -6.86
N PHE A 87 7.08 1.18 -7.21
CA PHE A 87 8.15 1.30 -8.19
C PHE A 87 9.49 0.74 -7.72
N GLU A 88 9.67 0.35 -6.47
CA GLU A 88 10.92 -0.29 -6.04
C GLU A 88 10.88 -1.80 -6.28
N CYS A 89 10.06 -2.51 -5.51
CA CYS A 89 10.04 -3.96 -5.50
C CYS A 89 9.08 -4.59 -6.53
N ARG A 90 8.16 -3.80 -7.10
CA ARG A 90 7.20 -4.23 -8.13
C ARG A 90 7.36 -3.46 -9.43
N ARG A 91 8.59 -3.07 -9.79
CA ARG A 91 8.91 -2.16 -10.91
C ARG A 91 8.16 -2.48 -12.21
N LYS A 92 8.14 -3.75 -12.64
CA LYS A 92 7.44 -4.16 -13.87
C LYS A 92 5.94 -3.87 -13.77
N ALA A 93 5.28 -4.36 -12.72
CA ALA A 93 3.86 -4.14 -12.49
C ALA A 93 3.52 -2.64 -12.33
N ALA A 94 4.40 -1.86 -11.68
CA ALA A 94 4.23 -0.42 -11.53
C ALA A 94 4.29 0.32 -12.88
N ASN A 95 5.23 -0.06 -13.76
CA ASN A 95 5.31 0.49 -15.10
C ASN A 95 4.10 0.12 -15.96
N ASP A 96 3.67 -1.15 -15.91
CA ASP A 96 2.51 -1.64 -16.64
C ASP A 96 1.23 -0.94 -16.17
N PHE A 97 1.06 -0.80 -14.84
CA PHE A 97 -0.05 -0.07 -14.23
C PHE A 97 -0.06 1.40 -14.66
N ALA A 98 1.07 2.10 -14.56
CA ALA A 98 1.16 3.51 -14.95
C ALA A 98 0.91 3.73 -16.45
N GLY A 99 1.34 2.79 -17.30
CA GLY A 99 1.06 2.80 -18.74
C GLY A 99 -0.43 2.63 -19.04
N LYS A 100 -1.05 1.57 -18.52
CA LYS A 100 -2.49 1.32 -18.71
C LYS A 100 -3.36 2.41 -18.10
N TRP A 101 -2.96 2.95 -16.95
CA TRP A 101 -3.64 4.09 -16.32
C TRP A 101 -3.58 5.33 -17.22
N GLY A 102 -2.42 5.65 -17.76
CA GLY A 102 -2.25 6.76 -18.71
C GLY A 102 -3.12 6.58 -19.96
N GLN A 103 -3.05 5.40 -20.58
CA GLN A 103 -3.85 5.04 -21.76
C GLN A 103 -5.36 5.18 -21.49
N SER A 104 -5.85 4.70 -20.34
CA SER A 104 -7.26 4.82 -19.96
C SER A 104 -7.75 6.27 -19.79
N ARG A 105 -6.81 7.22 -19.72
CA ARG A 105 -7.05 8.66 -19.58
C ARG A 105 -6.64 9.47 -20.81
N GLY A 106 -6.34 8.79 -21.93
CA GLY A 106 -5.94 9.45 -23.17
C GLY A 106 -4.55 10.07 -23.13
N LEU A 107 -3.65 9.60 -22.26
CA LEU A 107 -2.27 10.06 -22.23
C LEU A 107 -1.40 9.19 -23.15
N ASP A 108 -0.56 9.83 -23.96
CA ASP A 108 0.42 9.15 -24.84
C ASP A 108 1.63 8.59 -24.07
N ALA A 109 1.77 8.95 -22.78
CA ALA A 109 2.86 8.55 -21.92
C ALA A 109 2.34 7.90 -20.62
N ARG A 110 3.26 7.21 -19.92
CA ARG A 110 2.99 6.65 -18.58
C ARG A 110 2.62 7.79 -17.62
N ALA A 111 1.55 7.59 -16.84
CA ALA A 111 1.15 8.53 -15.80
C ALA A 111 2.25 8.67 -14.73
N ARG A 112 2.44 9.88 -14.20
CA ARG A 112 3.37 10.09 -13.08
C ARG A 112 2.75 9.51 -11.81
N ALA A 113 3.60 9.05 -10.90
CA ALA A 113 3.17 8.46 -9.63
C ALA A 113 2.27 9.41 -8.81
N GLY A 114 2.65 10.69 -8.72
CA GLY A 114 1.87 11.70 -8.00
C GLY A 114 0.47 11.93 -8.59
N ASP A 115 0.33 11.90 -9.92
CA ASP A 115 -0.96 12.07 -10.59
C ASP A 115 -1.89 10.89 -10.31
N MET A 116 -1.35 9.67 -10.32
CA MET A 116 -2.09 8.47 -9.92
C MET A 116 -2.49 8.52 -8.45
N ASP A 117 -1.54 8.87 -7.57
CA ASP A 117 -1.75 8.94 -6.11
C ASP A 117 -2.87 9.93 -5.76
N ALA A 118 -2.86 11.13 -6.38
CA ALA A 118 -3.87 12.15 -6.12
C ALA A 118 -5.30 11.68 -6.48
N ILE A 119 -5.43 10.90 -7.56
CA ILE A 119 -6.73 10.41 -8.02
C ILE A 119 -7.18 9.20 -7.22
N LEU A 120 -6.31 8.20 -7.05
CA LEU A 120 -6.60 7.00 -6.25
C LEU A 120 -7.02 7.37 -4.83
N HIS A 121 -6.33 8.34 -4.22
CA HIS A 121 -6.63 8.81 -2.88
C HIS A 121 -8.01 9.47 -2.80
N ARG A 122 -8.42 10.26 -3.80
CA ARG A 122 -9.75 10.90 -3.84
C ARG A 122 -10.90 9.89 -3.97
N GLN A 123 -10.62 8.71 -4.49
CA GLN A 123 -11.63 7.66 -4.67
C GLN A 123 -11.81 6.80 -3.41
N ARG A 124 -11.17 7.12 -2.29
CA ARG A 124 -11.17 6.34 -1.04
C ARG A 124 -11.48 7.20 0.16
#